data_AF-A0A2Z7ACP9-F1
#
_entry.id   AF-A0A2Z7ACP9-F1
#
_cell.length_a   1.000
_cell.length_b   1.000
_cell.length_c   1.000
_cell.angle_alpha   90.00
_cell.angle_beta   90.00
_cell.angle_gamma   90.00
#
_symmetry.space_group_name_H-M   'P 1'
#
loop_
_entity.id
_entity.type
_entity.pdbx_description
1 polymer ?
#
loop_
_entity_poly.entity_id
_entity_poly.type
_entity_poly.pdbx_seq_one_letter_code
_entity_poly.pdbx_strand_id
1 'polypeptide(L)'
;MLFYLTTLNLARFLSEEVHTLKEGEQNAESVSAVEAWNHSDFLCRNYVLNGLADALYNVFFEKKTAKELWESLDRKYKTEDAGAKKFFVGRFLDFKMQDSKPVISQVQELQLILHDIHAEGMTLSESFQVAAIIEKLPPAWKDFKNYLKHKRKEMNVEELIVRLRIEEDNRNSERRLFTPNVAKANVVEHGDKYNAKRKPRSSGKDSKFGAKNIPHHIELG
;
A
#
# COMPACT_ATOMS: atom_id res chain seq x y z
N MET A 1 -4.19 1.34 -26.88
CA MET A 1 -3.81 2.15 -28.05
C MET A 1 -2.42 2.78 -27.89
N LEU A 2 -2.14 3.53 -26.81
CA LEU A 2 -0.82 4.15 -26.59
C LEU A 2 0.34 3.15 -26.63
N PHE A 3 0.23 2.02 -25.92
CA PHE A 3 1.25 0.96 -25.94
C PHE A 3 1.56 0.45 -27.36
N TYR A 4 0.54 0.25 -28.20
CA TYR A 4 0.70 -0.19 -29.58
C TYR A 4 1.43 0.87 -30.42
N LEU A 5 1.06 2.14 -30.31
CA LEU A 5 1.75 3.24 -31.00
C LEU A 5 3.20 3.41 -30.54
N THR A 6 3.50 3.12 -29.27
CA THR A 6 4.88 3.10 -28.75
C THR A 6 5.71 2.02 -29.43
N THR A 7 5.16 0.81 -29.63
CA THR A 7 5.88 -0.26 -30.35
C THR A 7 6.17 0.08 -31.81
N LEU A 8 5.36 0.95 -32.41
CA LEU A 8 5.54 1.46 -33.78
C LEU A 8 6.40 2.73 -33.85
N ASN A 9 6.90 3.24 -32.73
CA ASN A 9 7.61 4.51 -32.62
C ASN A 9 6.80 5.73 -33.11
N LEU A 10 5.47 5.67 -32.96
CA LEU A 10 4.52 6.71 -33.39
C LEU A 10 3.89 7.49 -32.23
N ALA A 11 4.13 7.08 -30.97
CA ALA A 11 3.50 7.70 -29.80
C ALA A 11 3.81 9.21 -29.67
N ARG A 12 5.00 9.65 -30.10
CA ARG A 12 5.43 11.05 -30.01
C ARG A 12 4.55 12.02 -30.83
N PHE A 13 3.95 11.55 -31.92
CA PHE A 13 3.09 12.37 -32.79
C PHE A 13 1.74 12.70 -32.14
N LEU A 14 1.41 12.09 -30.99
CA LEU A 14 0.23 12.44 -30.21
C LEU A 14 0.42 13.71 -29.37
N SER A 15 1.67 14.16 -29.17
CA SER A 15 2.00 15.29 -28.27
C SER A 15 2.91 16.35 -28.90
N GLU A 16 3.86 15.95 -29.75
CA GLU A 16 4.80 16.85 -30.40
C GLU A 16 4.12 17.75 -31.45
N GLU A 17 4.63 18.97 -31.62
CA GLU A 17 4.16 19.90 -32.66
C GLU A 17 4.90 19.68 -33.98
N VAL A 18 4.19 19.92 -35.08
CA VAL A 18 4.75 19.92 -36.43
C VAL A 18 5.95 20.86 -36.46
N HIS A 19 7.10 20.35 -36.88
CA HIS A 19 8.28 21.18 -37.11
C HIS A 19 7.95 22.15 -38.26
N THR A 20 7.71 23.41 -37.95
CA THR A 20 7.57 24.46 -38.96
C THR A 20 8.97 24.85 -39.44
N LEU A 21 9.22 24.71 -40.73
CA LEU A 21 10.44 25.23 -41.34
C LEU A 21 10.46 26.75 -41.16
N LYS A 22 11.57 27.29 -40.67
CA LYS A 22 11.80 28.74 -40.67
C LYS A 22 11.96 29.21 -42.12
N GLU A 23 11.33 30.34 -42.47
CA GLU A 23 11.51 30.98 -43.77
C GLU A 23 13.00 31.26 -44.01
N GLY A 24 13.62 30.49 -44.92
CA GLY A 24 15.02 30.68 -45.34
C GLY A 24 15.87 29.40 -45.42
N GLU A 25 15.48 28.29 -44.80
CA GLU A 25 16.25 27.03 -44.81
C GLU A 25 15.60 25.96 -45.69
N GLN A 26 15.62 26.17 -47.01
CA GLN A 26 15.21 25.18 -48.02
C GLN A 26 16.41 24.31 -48.46
N ASN A 27 17.08 23.61 -47.53
CA ASN A 27 18.00 22.55 -47.93
C ASN A 27 17.20 21.25 -48.16
N ALA A 28 17.70 20.34 -49.02
CA ALA A 28 16.98 19.11 -49.38
C ALA A 28 16.68 18.23 -48.15
N GLU A 29 17.53 18.30 -47.13
CA GLU A 29 17.38 17.58 -45.85
C GLU A 29 16.19 18.07 -45.04
N SER A 30 15.93 19.39 -44.99
CA SER A 30 14.80 19.94 -44.23
C SER A 30 13.47 19.59 -44.89
N VAL A 31 13.39 19.60 -46.21
CA VAL A 31 12.20 19.16 -46.98
C VAL A 31 11.93 17.67 -46.72
N SER A 32 12.96 16.83 -46.82
CA SER A 32 12.83 15.39 -46.57
C SER A 32 12.39 15.08 -45.13
N ALA A 33 12.89 15.82 -44.14
CA ALA A 33 12.49 15.67 -42.75
C ALA A 33 11.01 16.02 -42.52
N VAL A 34 10.51 17.08 -43.17
CA VAL A 34 9.09 17.46 -43.09
C VAL A 34 8.19 16.43 -43.76
N GLU A 35 8.57 15.90 -44.92
CA GLU A 35 7.82 14.85 -45.60
C GLU A 35 7.76 13.57 -44.75
N ALA A 36 8.88 13.15 -44.16
CA ALA A 36 8.95 12.00 -43.27
C ALA A 36 8.07 12.21 -42.01
N TRP A 37 8.04 13.43 -41.47
CA TRP A 37 7.16 13.80 -40.37
C TRP A 37 5.70 13.66 -40.77
N ASN A 38 5.28 14.28 -41.87
CA ASN A 38 3.90 14.25 -42.36
C ASN A 38 3.43 12.83 -42.64
N HIS A 39 4.29 11.98 -43.21
CA HIS A 39 3.98 10.58 -43.42
C HIS A 39 3.74 9.84 -42.10
N SER A 40 4.60 10.06 -41.11
CA SER A 40 4.49 9.42 -39.79
C SER A 40 3.26 9.91 -39.01
N ASP A 41 2.97 11.20 -39.05
CA ASP A 41 1.74 11.78 -38.47
C ASP A 41 0.49 11.19 -39.13
N PHE A 42 0.49 11.09 -40.46
CA PHE A 42 -0.60 10.43 -41.20
C PHE A 42 -0.81 8.99 -40.75
N LEU A 43 0.26 8.18 -40.63
CA LEU A 43 0.15 6.80 -40.16
C LEU A 43 -0.40 6.74 -38.73
N CYS A 44 0.15 7.54 -37.82
CA CYS A 44 -0.28 7.60 -36.42
C CYS A 44 -1.77 7.92 -36.31
N ARG A 45 -2.23 8.96 -37.02
CA ARG A 45 -3.63 9.37 -37.09
C ARG A 45 -4.53 8.23 -37.58
N ASN A 46 -4.14 7.54 -38.66
CA ASN A 46 -4.94 6.45 -39.21
C ASN A 46 -5.02 5.25 -38.25
N TYR A 47 -3.95 4.91 -37.53
CA TYR A 47 -4.00 3.86 -36.53
C TYR A 47 -4.95 4.20 -35.37
N VAL A 48 -4.96 5.47 -34.93
CA VAL A 48 -5.91 5.92 -33.91
C VAL A 48 -7.35 5.81 -34.44
N LEU A 49 -7.62 6.34 -35.63
CA LEU A 49 -8.94 6.29 -36.26
C LEU A 49 -9.43 4.85 -36.48
N ASN A 50 -8.55 3.93 -36.87
CA ASN A 50 -8.89 2.52 -37.11
C ASN A 50 -9.37 1.80 -35.84
N GLY A 51 -8.92 2.24 -34.66
CA GLY A 51 -9.40 1.69 -33.39
C GLY A 51 -10.68 2.34 -32.87
N LEU A 52 -11.30 3.28 -33.59
CA LEU A 52 -12.58 3.87 -33.23
C LEU A 52 -13.73 3.08 -33.83
N ALA A 53 -14.86 3.00 -33.13
CA ALA A 53 -16.12 2.54 -33.70
C ALA A 53 -16.62 3.52 -34.77
N ASP A 54 -17.39 3.05 -35.76
CA ASP A 54 -17.86 3.84 -36.91
C ASP A 54 -18.52 5.18 -36.53
N ALA A 55 -19.35 5.17 -35.48
CA ALA A 55 -20.01 6.37 -34.99
C ALA A 55 -19.03 7.44 -34.49
N LEU A 56 -17.88 7.03 -33.94
CA LEU A 56 -16.82 7.92 -33.48
C LEU A 56 -15.89 8.31 -34.62
N TYR A 57 -15.58 7.38 -35.52
CA TYR A 57 -14.80 7.67 -36.71
C TYR A 57 -15.38 8.86 -37.49
N ASN A 58 -16.70 8.86 -37.74
CA ASN A 58 -17.38 9.93 -38.47
C ASN A 58 -17.32 11.30 -37.77
N VAL A 59 -17.11 11.34 -36.45
CA VAL A 59 -16.96 12.60 -35.69
C VAL A 59 -15.51 13.09 -35.69
N PHE A 60 -14.56 12.15 -35.70
CA PHE A 60 -13.15 12.44 -35.45
C PHE A 60 -12.27 12.41 -36.71
N PHE A 61 -12.76 11.91 -37.85
CA PHE A 61 -11.98 11.83 -39.09
C PHE A 61 -11.56 13.20 -39.63
N GLU A 62 -12.29 14.28 -39.33
CA GLU A 62 -11.99 15.63 -39.81
C GLU A 62 -10.70 16.23 -39.21
N LYS A 63 -10.20 15.64 -38.11
CA LYS A 63 -8.99 16.09 -37.42
C LYS A 63 -7.77 15.92 -38.31
N LYS A 64 -6.95 16.97 -38.45
CA LYS A 64 -5.91 17.01 -39.49
C LYS A 64 -4.62 16.30 -39.09
N THR A 65 -4.30 16.31 -37.80
CA THR A 65 -3.08 15.70 -37.27
C THR A 65 -3.40 14.63 -36.23
N ALA A 66 -2.43 13.75 -35.95
CA ALA A 66 -2.57 12.75 -34.89
C ALA A 66 -2.75 13.43 -33.52
N LYS A 67 -2.02 14.53 -33.27
CA LYS A 67 -2.16 15.36 -32.07
C LYS A 67 -3.56 15.93 -31.90
N GLU A 68 -4.10 16.62 -32.91
CA GLU A 68 -5.43 17.25 -32.82
C GLU A 68 -6.55 16.20 -32.59
N LEU A 69 -6.42 15.04 -33.22
CA LEU A 69 -7.28 13.89 -33.00
C LEU A 69 -7.19 13.40 -31.56
N TRP A 70 -5.97 13.15 -31.08
CA TRP A 70 -5.73 12.65 -29.74
C TRP A 70 -6.22 13.61 -28.66
N GLU A 71 -5.92 14.90 -28.76
CA GLU A 71 -6.40 15.92 -27.81
C GLU A 71 -7.93 16.04 -27.81
N SER A 72 -8.58 15.85 -28.96
CA SER A 72 -10.04 15.88 -29.04
C SER A 72 -10.67 14.64 -28.42
N LEU A 73 -10.06 13.47 -28.58
CA LEU A 73 -10.46 12.24 -27.90
C LEU A 73 -10.23 12.37 -26.38
N ASP A 74 -9.05 12.84 -25.97
CA ASP A 74 -8.71 13.08 -24.58
C ASP A 74 -9.71 14.07 -23.97
N ARG A 75 -9.97 15.24 -24.57
CA ARG A 75 -10.96 16.18 -24.05
C ARG A 75 -12.39 15.63 -23.96
N LYS A 76 -12.81 14.77 -24.90
CA LYS A 76 -14.18 14.23 -24.91
C LYS A 76 -14.38 13.11 -23.88
N TYR A 77 -13.35 12.29 -23.66
CA TYR A 77 -13.45 11.05 -22.87
C TYR A 77 -12.65 11.06 -21.57
N LYS A 78 -11.73 11.99 -21.41
CA LYS A 78 -11.16 12.34 -20.13
C LYS A 78 -12.24 13.12 -19.39
N THR A 79 -13.05 12.39 -18.63
CA THR A 79 -13.84 12.98 -17.58
C THR A 79 -12.82 13.59 -16.62
N GLU A 80 -12.66 14.91 -16.65
CA GLU A 80 -12.10 15.61 -15.50
C GLU A 80 -13.16 15.45 -14.41
N ASP A 81 -13.13 14.31 -13.73
CA ASP A 81 -14.10 14.03 -12.69
C ASP A 81 -13.75 14.92 -11.52
N ALA A 82 -14.34 16.12 -11.51
CA ALA A 82 -14.28 17.02 -10.37
C ALA A 82 -14.78 16.33 -9.08
N GLY A 83 -15.55 15.24 -9.21
CA GLY A 83 -15.88 14.31 -8.13
C GLY A 83 -14.70 13.45 -7.69
N ALA A 84 -13.88 12.93 -8.59
CA ALA A 84 -12.69 12.11 -8.27
C ALA A 84 -11.66 12.89 -7.45
N LYS A 85 -11.32 14.12 -7.87
CA LYS A 85 -10.43 15.01 -7.09
C LYS A 85 -10.95 15.20 -5.66
N LYS A 86 -12.24 15.53 -5.52
CA LYS A 86 -12.90 15.69 -4.20
C LYS A 86 -12.93 14.39 -3.41
N PHE A 87 -13.15 13.25 -4.07
CA PHE A 87 -13.20 11.94 -3.46
C PHE A 87 -11.85 11.54 -2.86
N PHE A 88 -10.75 11.69 -3.59
CA PHE A 88 -9.42 11.36 -3.07
C PHE A 88 -8.99 12.30 -1.94
N VAL A 89 -9.30 13.60 -2.05
CA VAL A 89 -9.09 14.55 -0.95
C VAL A 89 -9.90 14.14 0.29
N GLY A 90 -11.18 13.81 0.14
CA GLY A 90 -12.03 13.33 1.24
C GLY A 90 -11.47 12.06 1.86
N ARG A 91 -11.13 11.05 1.04
CA ARG A 91 -10.53 9.80 1.50
C ARG A 91 -9.22 10.02 2.25
N PHE A 92 -8.36 10.93 1.79
CA PHE A 92 -7.13 11.31 2.48
C PHE A 92 -7.43 11.96 3.83
N LEU A 93 -8.34 12.95 3.89
CA LEU A 93 -8.69 13.65 5.13
C LEU A 93 -9.29 12.69 6.16
N ASP A 94 -10.18 11.81 5.74
CA ASP A 94 -10.88 10.85 6.60
C ASP A 94 -10.02 9.66 7.04
N PHE A 95 -8.92 9.37 6.33
CA PHE A 95 -8.03 8.27 6.69
C PHE A 95 -7.41 8.46 8.07
N LYS A 96 -7.60 7.47 8.95
CA LYS A 96 -7.05 7.43 10.31
C LYS A 96 -6.44 6.05 10.56
N MET A 97 -5.21 6.02 11.08
CA MET A 97 -4.61 4.76 11.49
C MET A 97 -5.25 4.25 12.78
N GLN A 98 -5.33 2.93 12.88
CA GLN A 98 -5.90 2.20 14.01
C GLN A 98 -4.79 1.47 14.75
N ASP A 99 -4.85 1.46 16.08
CA ASP A 99 -3.87 0.77 16.94
C ASP A 99 -3.89 -0.76 16.77
N SER A 100 -4.99 -1.32 16.28
CA SER A 100 -5.20 -2.75 16.07
C SER A 100 -4.51 -3.32 14.83
N LYS A 101 -3.97 -2.46 13.97
CA LYS A 101 -3.33 -2.85 12.70
C LYS A 101 -1.85 -2.44 12.70
N PRO A 102 -0.99 -3.17 11.97
CA PRO A 102 0.39 -2.72 11.74
C PRO A 102 0.40 -1.32 11.11
N VAL A 103 1.21 -0.42 11.66
CA VAL A 103 1.43 0.93 11.14
C VAL A 103 2.00 0.87 9.74
N ILE A 104 2.93 -0.04 9.46
CA ILE A 104 3.54 -0.14 8.13
C ILE A 104 2.51 -0.47 7.04
N SER A 105 1.57 -1.39 7.30
CA SER A 105 0.46 -1.68 6.38
C SER A 105 -0.37 -0.43 6.09
N GLN A 106 -0.69 0.33 7.14
CA GLN A 106 -1.53 1.52 7.02
C GLN A 106 -0.79 2.70 6.36
N VAL A 107 0.54 2.79 6.51
CA VAL A 107 1.37 3.75 5.76
C VAL A 107 1.33 3.43 4.27
N GLN A 108 1.40 2.15 3.88
CA GLN A 108 1.26 1.74 2.48
C GLN A 108 -0.12 2.09 1.92
N GLU A 109 -1.20 1.86 2.67
CA GLU A 109 -2.55 2.30 2.29
C GLU A 109 -2.63 3.82 2.08
N LEU A 110 -1.98 4.61 2.95
CA LEU A 110 -1.92 6.06 2.81
C LEU A 110 -1.08 6.51 1.60
N GLN A 111 0.03 5.83 1.31
CA GLN A 111 0.83 6.09 0.11
C GLN A 111 0.05 5.84 -1.18
N LEU A 112 -0.81 4.82 -1.21
CA LEU A 112 -1.72 4.59 -2.35
C LEU A 112 -2.68 5.78 -2.53
N ILE A 113 -3.24 6.31 -1.45
CA ILE A 113 -4.11 7.50 -1.53
C ILE A 113 -3.34 8.73 -2.05
N LEU A 114 -2.12 8.95 -1.56
CA LEU A 114 -1.26 10.04 -2.01
C LEU A 114 -0.89 9.90 -3.50
N HIS A 115 -0.65 8.67 -3.96
CA HIS A 115 -0.41 8.37 -5.36
C HIS A 115 -1.64 8.69 -6.22
N ASP A 116 -2.85 8.32 -5.79
CA ASP A 116 -4.08 8.62 -6.51
C ASP A 116 -4.32 10.15 -6.61
N ILE A 117 -4.04 10.89 -5.54
CA ILE A 117 -4.08 12.36 -5.53
C ILE A 117 -3.12 12.95 -6.58
N HIS A 118 -1.90 12.42 -6.64
CA HIS A 118 -0.90 12.85 -7.62
C HIS A 118 -1.32 12.50 -9.05
N ALA A 119 -1.90 11.33 -9.28
CA ALA A 119 -2.39 10.89 -10.59
C ALA A 119 -3.51 11.81 -11.14
N GLU A 120 -4.32 12.40 -10.25
CA GLU A 120 -5.33 13.41 -10.58
C GLU A 120 -4.74 14.84 -10.78
N GLY A 121 -3.41 14.96 -10.80
CA GLY A 121 -2.71 16.23 -11.03
C GLY A 121 -2.59 17.12 -9.80
N MET A 122 -2.90 16.63 -8.60
CA MET A 122 -2.71 17.36 -7.35
C MET A 122 -1.36 16.99 -6.73
N THR A 123 -0.37 17.87 -6.85
CA THR A 123 0.96 17.63 -6.30
C THR A 123 1.04 18.04 -4.82
N LEU A 124 1.50 17.14 -3.96
CA LEU A 124 1.77 17.41 -2.54
C LEU A 124 3.26 17.40 -2.26
N SER A 125 3.77 18.41 -1.56
CA SER A 125 5.20 18.47 -1.21
C SER A 125 5.61 17.30 -0.33
N GLU A 126 6.87 16.88 -0.43
CA GLU A 126 7.42 15.80 0.39
C GLU A 126 7.29 16.10 1.90
N SER A 127 7.54 17.35 2.30
CA SER A 127 7.35 17.82 3.68
C SER A 127 5.91 17.68 4.17
N PHE A 128 4.92 17.93 3.30
CA PHE A 128 3.50 17.73 3.62
C PHE A 128 3.18 16.25 3.79
N GLN A 129 3.69 15.38 2.90
CA GLN A 129 3.46 13.94 3.00
C GLN A 129 4.03 13.37 4.31
N VAL A 130 5.25 13.77 4.68
CA VAL A 130 5.89 13.40 5.96
C VAL A 130 5.04 13.86 7.15
N ALA A 131 4.63 15.13 7.16
CA ALA A 131 3.78 15.67 8.22
C ALA A 131 2.42 14.95 8.30
N ALA A 132 1.81 14.64 7.16
CA ALA A 132 0.53 13.93 7.10
C ALA A 132 0.62 12.51 7.67
N ILE A 133 1.67 11.76 7.34
CA ILE A 133 1.91 10.42 7.90
C ILE A 133 2.08 10.51 9.42
N ILE A 134 2.90 11.44 9.92
CA ILE A 134 3.13 11.66 11.36
C ILE A 134 1.81 12.03 12.06
N GLU A 135 1.01 12.91 11.47
CA GLU A 135 -0.27 13.30 12.05
C GLU A 135 -1.28 12.16 12.14
N LYS A 136 -1.24 11.24 11.17
CA LYS A 136 -2.16 10.10 11.09
C LYS A 136 -1.75 8.90 11.94
N LEU A 137 -0.57 8.92 12.58
CA LEU A 137 -0.12 7.87 13.49
C LEU A 137 -1.18 7.61 14.59
N PRO A 138 -1.37 6.34 14.96
CA PRO A 138 -2.46 5.97 15.86
C PRO A 138 -2.14 6.38 17.31
N PRO A 139 -3.15 6.48 18.20
CA PRO A 139 -2.98 7.00 19.56
C PRO A 139 -1.89 6.32 20.39
N ALA A 140 -1.69 5.00 20.26
CA ALA A 140 -0.64 4.30 21.00
C ALA A 140 0.77 4.78 20.63
N TRP A 141 0.94 5.49 19.50
CA TRP A 141 2.20 6.02 19.01
C TRP A 141 2.45 7.48 19.39
N LYS A 142 1.66 8.04 20.32
CA LYS A 142 1.73 9.45 20.73
C LYS A 142 3.14 9.93 21.09
N ASP A 143 3.90 9.16 21.86
CA ASP A 143 5.24 9.59 22.30
C ASP A 143 6.24 9.60 21.14
N PHE A 144 6.18 8.59 20.27
CA PHE A 144 6.99 8.55 19.05
C PHE A 144 6.61 9.67 18.08
N LYS A 145 5.30 9.95 17.93
CA LYS A 145 4.79 11.09 17.17
C LYS A 145 5.36 12.40 17.68
N ASN A 146 5.40 12.62 18.99
CA ASN A 146 5.99 13.82 19.59
C ASN A 146 7.50 13.91 19.34
N TYR A 147 8.22 12.80 19.48
CA TYR A 147 9.64 12.72 19.14
C TYR A 147 9.91 13.15 17.69
N LEU A 148 9.12 12.67 16.74
CA LEU A 148 9.26 13.05 15.33
C LEU A 148 8.96 14.54 15.10
N LYS A 149 7.95 15.11 15.77
CA LYS A 149 7.61 16.55 15.67
C LYS A 149 8.70 17.48 16.17
N HIS A 150 9.47 17.06 17.17
CA HIS A 150 10.55 17.86 17.73
C HIS A 150 11.90 17.66 17.03
N LYS A 151 11.96 16.77 16.05
CA LYS A 151 13.19 16.49 15.32
C LYS A 151 13.52 17.65 14.38
N ARG A 152 14.69 18.27 14.59
CA ARG A 152 15.16 19.43 13.80
C ARG A 152 15.66 19.07 12.40
N LYS A 153 16.15 17.83 12.22
CA LYS A 153 16.65 17.38 10.92
C LYS A 153 15.46 17.07 10.01
N GLU A 154 15.42 17.71 8.84
CA GLU A 154 14.48 17.34 7.78
C GLU A 154 14.63 15.86 7.41
N MET A 155 13.50 15.26 7.05
CA MET A 155 13.35 13.84 6.80
C MET A 155 12.43 13.68 5.59
N ASN A 156 12.82 12.80 4.66
CA ASN A 156 11.95 12.38 3.57
C ASN A 156 11.04 11.21 3.97
N VAL A 157 10.15 10.81 3.06
CA VAL A 157 9.15 9.75 3.31
C VAL A 157 9.82 8.40 3.56
N GLU A 158 10.86 8.05 2.81
CA GLU A 158 11.59 6.79 2.93
C GLU A 158 12.28 6.69 4.30
N GLU A 159 12.96 7.76 4.70
CA GLU A 159 13.60 7.88 6.00
C GLU A 159 12.59 7.78 7.16
N LEU A 160 11.36 8.27 6.97
CA LEU A 160 10.28 8.13 7.95
C LEU A 160 9.80 6.68 8.04
N ILE A 161 9.57 6.03 6.90
CA ILE A 161 9.10 4.64 6.83
C ILE A 161 10.09 3.70 7.54
N VAL A 162 11.39 3.89 7.33
CA VAL A 162 12.43 3.09 8.02
C VAL A 162 12.30 3.24 9.54
N ARG A 163 12.12 4.47 10.04
CA ARG A 163 11.97 4.73 11.47
C ARG A 163 10.68 4.15 12.05
N LEU A 164 9.58 4.24 11.31
CA LEU A 164 8.32 3.62 11.70
C LEU A 164 8.44 2.10 11.80
N ARG A 165 9.17 1.47 10.87
CA ARG A 165 9.39 0.01 10.89
C ARG A 165 10.18 -0.41 12.13
N ILE A 166 11.29 0.28 12.42
CA ILE A 166 12.12 -0.01 13.59
C ILE A 166 11.31 0.13 14.88
N GLU A 167 10.54 1.22 15.01
CA GLU A 167 9.71 1.46 16.20
C GLU A 167 8.59 0.41 16.33
N GLU A 168 7.99 -0.03 15.23
CA GLU A 168 6.98 -1.10 15.24
C GLU A 168 7.56 -2.42 15.73
N ASP A 169 8.75 -2.78 15.24
CA ASP A 169 9.46 -3.99 15.67
C ASP A 169 9.86 -3.93 17.15
N ASN A 170 10.28 -2.77 17.65
CA ASN A 170 10.58 -2.54 19.07
C ASN A 170 9.34 -2.78 19.94
N ARG A 171 8.21 -2.14 19.60
CA ARG A 171 6.93 -2.30 20.31
C ARG A 171 6.43 -3.73 20.30
N ASN A 172 6.58 -4.43 19.18
CA ASN A 172 6.20 -5.84 19.07
C ASN A 172 7.10 -6.74 19.95
N SER A 173 8.38 -6.41 20.08
CA SER A 173 9.32 -7.13 20.94
C SER A 173 8.99 -6.93 22.42
N GLU A 174 8.69 -5.69 22.84
CA GLU A 174 8.25 -5.39 24.20
C GLU A 174 6.96 -6.14 24.57
N ARG A 175 5.95 -6.14 23.70
CA ARG A 175 4.70 -6.89 23.93
C ARG A 175 4.94 -8.38 24.18
N ARG A 176 5.89 -8.99 23.46
CA ARG A 176 6.26 -10.40 23.64
C ARG A 176 6.94 -10.69 24.97
N LEU A 177 7.67 -9.72 25.53
CA LEU A 177 8.31 -9.84 26.84
C LEU A 177 7.30 -9.77 28.00
N PHE A 178 6.20 -9.02 27.82
CA PHE A 178 5.15 -8.86 28.84
C PHE A 178 4.05 -9.93 28.81
N THR A 179 3.94 -10.72 27.74
CA THR A 179 3.18 -11.99 27.78
C THR A 179 4.03 -13.05 28.47
N PRO A 180 3.68 -13.55 29.68
CA PRO A 180 4.44 -14.62 30.30
C PRO A 180 4.30 -15.85 29.38
N ASN A 181 5.38 -16.24 28.74
CA ASN A 181 5.49 -17.58 28.19
C ASN A 181 5.21 -18.55 29.34
N VAL A 182 4.06 -19.23 29.31
CA VAL A 182 3.86 -20.42 30.12
C VAL A 182 4.80 -21.47 29.54
N ALA A 183 6.07 -21.39 29.95
CA ALA A 183 7.05 -22.41 29.67
C ALA A 183 6.55 -23.68 30.35
N LYS A 184 5.96 -24.59 29.55
CA LYS A 184 5.78 -25.98 29.95
C LYS A 184 7.17 -26.56 30.17
N ALA A 185 7.66 -26.49 31.40
CA ALA A 185 8.82 -27.24 31.84
C ALA A 185 8.43 -28.72 31.83
N ASN A 186 8.89 -29.48 30.84
CA ASN A 186 8.93 -30.93 30.93
C ASN A 186 9.99 -31.28 31.97
N VAL A 187 9.55 -31.61 33.18
CA VAL A 187 10.39 -32.20 34.22
C VAL A 187 10.77 -33.61 33.74
N VAL A 188 12.02 -33.77 33.30
CA VAL A 188 12.61 -35.10 33.10
C VAL A 188 13.05 -35.58 34.47
N GLU A 189 12.29 -36.52 35.04
CA GLU A 189 12.62 -37.20 36.29
C GLU A 189 13.83 -38.12 36.01
N HIS A 190 15.02 -37.71 36.47
CA HIS A 190 16.18 -38.59 36.54
C HIS A 190 15.94 -39.59 37.67
N GLY A 191 15.75 -40.86 37.29
CA GLY A 191 15.63 -41.95 38.23
C GLY A 191 16.97 -42.29 38.87
N ASP A 192 17.08 -42.05 40.17
CA ASP A 192 18.15 -42.63 40.98
C ASP A 192 17.56 -43.64 41.97
N LYS A 193 17.84 -44.91 41.67
CA LYS A 193 17.62 -46.05 42.56
C LYS A 193 18.72 -46.09 43.61
N TYR A 194 18.40 -45.88 44.89
CA TYR A 194 19.18 -46.45 45.99
C TYR A 194 18.28 -47.00 47.10
N ASN A 195 18.38 -48.31 47.28
CA ASN A 195 17.75 -49.10 48.35
C ASN A 195 18.71 -49.14 49.55
N ALA A 196 18.25 -48.75 50.75
CA ALA A 196 18.78 -49.31 52.00
C ALA A 196 17.75 -49.18 53.15
N LYS A 197 17.33 -50.34 53.64
CA LYS A 197 16.40 -50.58 54.75
C LYS A 197 16.89 -50.01 56.08
N ARG A 198 15.96 -49.53 56.93
CA ARG A 198 15.81 -49.93 58.36
C ARG A 198 14.62 -49.20 59.03
N LYS A 199 13.58 -49.98 59.40
CA LYS A 199 12.68 -49.76 60.55
C LYS A 199 13.11 -50.80 61.62
N PRO A 200 12.85 -50.66 62.95
CA PRO A 200 11.52 -50.34 63.50
C PRO A 200 11.47 -49.60 64.88
N ARG A 201 10.32 -49.03 65.26
CA ARG A 201 9.49 -49.49 66.40
C ARG A 201 8.23 -48.64 66.61
N SER A 202 7.25 -49.30 67.22
CA SER A 202 5.86 -48.95 67.46
C SER A 202 5.56 -48.67 68.93
N SER A 203 4.62 -47.76 69.21
CA SER A 203 3.71 -47.74 70.37
C SER A 203 2.84 -46.48 70.28
N GLY A 204 1.51 -46.45 70.39
CA GLY A 204 0.48 -47.46 70.59
C GLY A 204 -0.89 -46.75 70.74
N LYS A 205 -1.98 -47.49 70.46
CA LYS A 205 -3.33 -47.48 71.09
C LYS A 205 -4.08 -46.14 71.24
N ASP A 206 -5.41 -46.01 71.14
CA ASP A 206 -6.64 -46.75 70.80
C ASP A 206 -7.66 -45.59 70.58
N SER A 207 -8.76 -45.60 69.83
CA SER A 207 -9.95 -46.46 69.92
C SER A 207 -11.02 -45.92 68.94
N LYS A 208 -11.69 -46.83 68.18
CA LYS A 208 -13.17 -47.04 68.05
C LYS A 208 -14.10 -45.79 67.92
N PHE A 209 -15.16 -45.70 67.12
CA PHE A 209 -16.09 -46.51 66.31
C PHE A 209 -16.80 -45.48 65.38
N GLY A 210 -17.47 -45.79 64.27
CA GLY A 210 -17.94 -47.05 63.74
C GLY A 210 -18.44 -46.91 62.30
N ALA A 211 -18.56 -48.06 61.66
CA ALA A 211 -19.16 -48.24 60.35
C ALA A 211 -20.69 -48.23 60.44
N LYS A 212 -21.36 -47.81 59.36
CA LYS A 212 -22.57 -48.47 58.86
C LYS A 212 -22.75 -48.22 57.37
N ASN A 213 -23.19 -49.29 56.72
CA ASN A 213 -23.15 -49.59 55.29
C ASN A 213 -24.22 -48.88 54.44
N ILE A 214 -23.89 -48.82 53.15
CA ILE A 214 -24.65 -48.63 51.89
C ILE A 214 -25.83 -49.65 51.84
N PRO A 215 -27.00 -49.43 51.17
CA PRO A 215 -27.12 -49.64 49.70
C PRO A 215 -28.21 -48.93 48.85
N HIS A 216 -27.79 -48.68 47.59
CA HIS A 216 -28.44 -48.91 46.27
C HIS A 216 -29.67 -48.14 45.73
N HIS A 217 -29.68 -48.13 44.38
CA HIS A 217 -30.69 -47.79 43.33
C HIS A 217 -30.65 -46.35 42.78
N ILE A 218 -30.25 -46.07 41.52
CA ILE A 218 -30.84 -46.42 40.18
C ILE A 218 -32.31 -45.93 40.14
N GLU A 219 -32.73 -44.96 39.31
CA GLU A 219 -32.86 -45.04 37.84
C GLU A 219 -33.26 -43.68 37.21
N LEU A 220 -33.26 -43.69 35.87
CA LEU A 220 -33.52 -42.63 34.90
C LEU A 220 -34.96 -42.08 34.86
N GLY A 221 -35.08 -40.86 34.34
CA GLY A 221 -36.31 -40.20 33.90
C GLY A 221 -35.99 -38.84 33.32
#